data_AF-A0A257AFJ0-F1
#
_entry.id   AF-A0A257AFJ0-F1
#
_cell.length_a   1.000
_cell.length_b   1.000
_cell.length_c   1.000
_cell.angle_alpha   90.00
_cell.angle_beta   90.00
_cell.angle_gamma   90.00
#
_symmetry.space_group_name_H-M   'P 1'
#
loop_
_entity.id
_entity.type
_entity.pdbx_description
1 polymer ?
#
loop_
_entity_poly.entity_id
_entity_poly.type
_entity_poly.pdbx_seq_one_letter_code
_entity_poly.pdbx_strand_id
1 'polypeptide(L)'
;EQVQATLKVIAEGFLPEELEKAVEISPGTEMVEIPLVPQEVGDKKVKFELYLDGSKLEEKEETITVYEKESEIELLGFEIPQNASLNSQFEVKVKLRNSGDREESVRVKIVADWADGNKEISTVIPAGGNEERLEGDSP
;
A
#
# COMPACT_ATOMS: atom_id res chain seq x y z
N GLU A 1 -37.96 -2.34 16.40
CA GLU A 1 -37.25 -2.09 17.67
C GLU A 1 -35.77 -2.08 17.34
N GLN A 2 -35.07 -1.01 17.69
CA GLN A 2 -33.63 -0.86 17.41
C GLN A 2 -32.90 -1.34 18.66
N VAL A 3 -32.03 -2.34 18.49
CA VAL A 3 -31.32 -2.95 19.60
C VAL A 3 -29.88 -2.45 19.59
N GLN A 4 -29.38 -1.98 20.72
CA GLN A 4 -27.99 -1.57 20.87
C GLN A 4 -27.18 -2.75 21.41
N ALA A 5 -26.17 -3.17 20.66
CA ALA A 5 -25.22 -4.18 21.09
C ALA A 5 -23.82 -3.56 21.20
N THR A 6 -22.90 -4.26 21.85
CA THR A 6 -21.49 -3.88 21.90
C THR A 6 -20.68 -4.96 21.21
N LEU A 7 -19.89 -4.56 20.20
CA LEU A 7 -18.90 -5.42 19.57
C LEU A 7 -17.53 -5.07 20.17
N LYS A 8 -16.90 -6.06 20.81
CA LYS A 8 -15.53 -5.98 21.28
C LYS A 8 -14.63 -6.77 20.32
N VAL A 9 -13.56 -6.12 19.87
CA VAL A 9 -12.56 -6.69 18.97
C VAL A 9 -11.22 -6.67 19.67
N ILE A 10 -10.56 -7.82 19.73
CA ILE A 10 -9.22 -7.99 20.30
C ILE A 10 -8.34 -8.56 19.20
N ALA A 11 -7.32 -7.81 18.79
CA ALA A 11 -6.51 -8.05 17.61
C ALA A 11 -5.03 -7.80 17.95
N GLU A 12 -4.37 -8.79 18.56
CA GLU A 12 -2.95 -8.69 18.90
C GLU A 12 -2.10 -8.46 17.63
N GLY A 13 -1.17 -7.49 17.69
CA GLY A 13 -0.38 -7.09 16.54
C GLY A 13 -1.10 -6.18 15.54
N PHE A 14 -2.25 -5.61 15.91
CA PHE A 14 -2.93 -4.55 15.17
C PHE A 14 -3.05 -3.27 16.01
N LEU A 15 -3.27 -2.12 15.37
CA LEU A 15 -3.69 -0.88 16.01
C LEU A 15 -5.13 -0.53 15.62
N PRO A 16 -6.04 -0.32 16.60
CA PRO A 16 -5.84 -0.62 18.03
C PRO A 16 -5.80 -2.13 18.31
N GLU A 17 -5.09 -2.55 19.36
CA GLU A 17 -5.08 -3.96 19.79
C GLU A 17 -6.42 -4.39 20.39
N GLU A 18 -7.16 -3.45 20.98
CA GLU A 18 -8.48 -3.68 21.54
C GLU A 18 -9.40 -2.50 21.19
N LEU A 19 -10.61 -2.81 20.72
CA LEU A 19 -11.62 -1.84 20.39
C LEU A 19 -12.98 -2.32 20.88
N GLU A 20 -13.69 -1.46 21.61
CA GLU A 20 -15.11 -1.64 21.91
C GLU A 20 -15.92 -0.62 21.12
N LYS A 21 -16.91 -1.10 20.36
CA LYS A 21 -17.79 -0.28 19.53
C LYS A 21 -19.24 -0.62 19.82
N ALA A 22 -20.04 0.40 20.15
CA ALA A 22 -21.48 0.26 20.16
C ALA A 22 -21.98 0.10 18.72
N VAL A 23 -22.78 -0.93 18.47
CA VAL A 23 -23.36 -1.25 17.17
C VAL A 23 -24.88 -1.24 17.28
N GLU A 24 -25.53 -0.52 16.39
CA GLU A 24 -26.99 -0.47 16.32
C GLU A 24 -27.46 -1.58 15.38
N ILE A 25 -28.09 -2.62 15.94
CA ILE A 25 -28.59 -3.76 15.17
C ILE A 25 -30.06 -3.51 14.86
N SER A 26 -30.32 -3.07 13.64
CA SER A 26 -31.67 -3.03 13.07
C SER A 26 -31.98 -4.32 12.31
N PRO A 27 -33.24 -4.74 12.18
CA PRO A 27 -33.61 -5.85 11.31
C PRO A 27 -33.04 -5.65 9.89
N GLY A 28 -32.23 -6.61 9.42
CA GLY A 28 -31.52 -6.54 8.14
C GLY A 28 -30.09 -5.98 8.21
N THR A 29 -29.55 -5.72 9.40
CA THR A 29 -28.12 -5.39 9.57
C THR A 29 -27.27 -6.62 9.28
N GLU A 30 -26.43 -6.56 8.24
CA GLU A 30 -25.58 -7.69 7.82
C GLU A 30 -24.09 -7.47 8.13
N MET A 31 -23.60 -6.23 8.16
CA MET A 31 -22.16 -5.92 8.26
C MET A 31 -21.87 -4.69 9.12
N VAL A 32 -20.73 -4.74 9.83
CA VAL A 32 -20.16 -3.64 10.61
C VAL A 32 -18.67 -3.51 10.25
N GLU A 33 -18.23 -2.30 9.92
CA GLU A 33 -16.83 -2.03 9.61
C GLU A 33 -16.02 -1.67 10.85
N ILE A 34 -14.85 -2.27 10.97
CA ILE A 34 -13.87 -2.06 12.05
C ILE A 34 -12.49 -1.83 11.42
N PRO A 35 -11.88 -0.63 11.55
CA PRO A 35 -10.54 -0.38 11.04
C PRO A 35 -9.49 -1.00 11.98
N LEU A 36 -8.65 -1.90 11.45
CA LEU A 36 -7.50 -2.47 12.13
C LEU A 36 -6.25 -2.27 11.26
N VAL A 37 -5.15 -1.81 11.85
CA VAL A 37 -3.88 -1.59 11.15
C VAL A 37 -2.82 -2.60 11.63
N PRO A 38 -2.43 -3.59 10.82
CA PRO A 38 -1.44 -4.58 11.24
C PRO A 38 -0.07 -3.93 11.48
N GLN A 39 0.62 -4.35 12.55
CA GLN A 39 1.94 -3.87 12.96
C GLN A 39 3.05 -4.88 12.67
N GLU A 40 2.69 -6.14 12.46
CA GLU A 40 3.62 -7.24 12.29
C GLU A 40 3.14 -8.22 11.22
N VAL A 41 4.09 -8.79 10.48
CA VAL A 41 3.83 -9.82 9.47
C VAL A 41 3.58 -11.19 10.12
N GLY A 42 2.93 -12.08 9.37
CA GLY A 42 2.58 -13.43 9.79
C GLY A 42 1.09 -13.60 10.12
N ASP A 43 0.74 -14.81 10.56
CA ASP A 43 -0.61 -15.13 11.00
C ASP A 43 -0.93 -14.43 12.33
N LYS A 44 -2.00 -13.64 12.35
CA LYS A 44 -2.50 -12.93 13.52
C LYS A 44 -3.92 -13.39 13.84
N LYS A 45 -4.21 -13.56 15.12
CA LYS A 45 -5.54 -13.92 15.59
C LYS A 45 -6.33 -12.67 15.92
N VAL A 46 -7.58 -12.64 15.46
CA VAL A 46 -8.54 -11.61 15.80
C VAL A 46 -9.75 -12.25 16.43
N LYS A 47 -10.09 -11.79 17.62
CA LYS A 47 -11.22 -12.26 18.41
C LYS A 47 -12.32 -11.21 18.41
N PHE A 48 -13.54 -11.64 18.12
CA PHE A 48 -14.75 -10.85 18.13
C PHE A 48 -15.67 -11.36 19.24
N GLU A 49 -16.16 -10.46 20.06
CA GLU A 49 -17.13 -10.77 21.11
C GLU A 49 -18.33 -9.83 20.96
N LEU A 50 -19.52 -10.41 20.84
CA LEU A 50 -20.77 -9.67 20.74
C LEU A 50 -21.48 -9.70 22.10
N TYR A 51 -21.85 -8.53 22.59
CA TYR A 51 -22.58 -8.33 23.83
C TYR A 51 -23.92 -7.67 23.57
N LEU A 52 -24.96 -8.14 24.25
CA LEU A 52 -26.28 -7.50 24.28
C LEU A 52 -26.68 -7.31 25.74
N ASP A 53 -27.09 -6.09 26.09
CA ASP A 53 -27.49 -5.72 27.46
C ASP A 53 -26.46 -6.14 28.53
N GLY A 54 -25.18 -6.00 28.21
CA GLY A 54 -24.05 -6.36 29.08
C GLY A 54 -23.78 -7.86 29.20
N SER A 55 -24.57 -8.71 28.55
CA SER A 55 -24.35 -10.16 28.50
C SER A 55 -23.68 -10.56 27.19
N LYS A 56 -22.65 -11.39 27.28
CA LYS A 56 -21.98 -11.93 26.09
C LYS A 56 -22.90 -12.91 25.37
N LEU A 57 -23.19 -12.63 24.11
CA LEU A 57 -24.00 -13.49 23.24
C LEU A 57 -23.15 -14.50 22.49
N GLU A 58 -22.07 -14.03 21.88
CA GLU A 58 -21.27 -14.83 20.95
C GLU A 58 -19.79 -14.45 21.02
N GLU A 59 -18.94 -15.42 20.68
CA GLU A 59 -17.51 -15.26 20.49
C GLU A 59 -17.10 -15.95 19.20
N LYS A 60 -16.25 -15.28 18.42
CA LYS A 60 -15.62 -15.86 17.24
C LYS A 60 -14.15 -15.47 17.18
N GLU A 61 -13.29 -16.42 16.83
CA GLU A 61 -11.88 -16.18 16.55
C GLU A 61 -11.61 -16.49 15.09
N GLU A 62 -10.88 -15.60 14.42
CA GLU A 62 -10.46 -15.75 13.03
C GLU A 62 -8.95 -15.50 12.93
N THR A 63 -8.29 -16.20 12.01
CA THR A 63 -6.88 -15.98 11.71
C THR A 63 -6.76 -15.16 10.43
N ILE A 64 -6.02 -14.06 10.50
CA ILE A 64 -5.69 -13.18 9.38
C ILE A 64 -4.19 -13.33 9.09
N THR A 65 -3.82 -13.70 7.87
CA THR A 65 -2.41 -13.71 7.45
C THR A 65 -2.00 -12.32 6.96
N VAL A 66 -1.11 -11.67 7.69
CA VAL A 66 -0.48 -10.40 7.31
C VAL A 66 0.79 -10.69 6.53
N TYR A 67 0.90 -10.13 5.34
CA TYR A 67 2.10 -10.26 4.51
C TYR A 67 2.89 -8.95 4.51
N GLU A 68 4.20 -9.04 4.40
CA GLU A 68 5.01 -7.88 4.07
C GLU A 68 4.65 -7.45 2.65
N LYS A 69 4.17 -6.22 2.48
CA LYS A 69 3.93 -5.68 1.14
C LYS A 69 5.30 -5.32 0.57
N GLU A 70 5.80 -6.13 -0.37
CA GLU A 70 7.19 -6.08 -0.84
C GLU A 70 7.57 -4.74 -1.48
N SER A 71 6.61 -4.04 -2.09
CA SER A 71 6.73 -2.63 -2.50
C SER A 71 5.36 -2.16 -2.98
N GLU A 72 5.05 -0.89 -2.74
CA GLU A 72 3.86 -0.21 -3.27
C GLU A 72 4.13 0.52 -4.59
N ILE A 73 5.27 0.24 -5.23
CA ILE A 73 5.70 0.94 -6.44
C ILE A 73 5.23 0.22 -7.70
N GLU A 74 4.44 0.92 -8.49
CA GLU A 74 3.93 0.49 -9.79
C GLU A 74 4.72 1.14 -10.94
N LEU A 75 5.15 0.36 -11.92
CA LEU A 75 5.64 0.85 -13.20
C LEU A 75 4.46 1.12 -14.14
N LEU A 76 4.18 2.39 -14.41
CA LEU A 76 3.02 2.81 -15.19
C LEU A 76 3.32 2.93 -16.69
N GLY A 77 4.58 3.09 -17.08
CA GLY A 77 4.99 3.13 -18.48
C GLY A 77 6.27 3.92 -18.76
N PHE A 78 6.55 4.07 -20.05
CA PHE A 78 7.72 4.78 -20.56
C PHE A 78 7.30 5.73 -21.68
N GLU A 79 7.95 6.89 -21.75
CA GLU A 79 7.88 7.78 -22.91
C GLU A 79 9.26 7.82 -23.56
N ILE A 80 9.33 7.32 -24.79
CA ILE A 80 10.53 7.30 -25.62
C ILE A 80 10.23 8.09 -26.89
N PRO A 81 11.06 9.08 -27.27
CA PRO A 81 10.90 9.81 -28.52
C PRO A 81 10.88 8.86 -29.72
N GLN A 82 9.89 8.98 -30.60
CA GLN A 82 9.81 8.15 -31.81
C GLN A 82 10.91 8.46 -32.83
N ASN A 83 11.46 9.67 -32.77
CA ASN A 83 12.53 10.12 -33.65
C ASN A 83 13.68 10.67 -32.79
N ALA A 84 14.89 10.20 -33.06
CA ALA A 84 16.11 10.74 -32.49
C ALA A 84 17.12 10.94 -33.62
N SER A 85 17.84 12.06 -33.58
CA SER A 85 18.89 12.35 -34.55
C SER A 85 20.14 11.53 -34.22
N LEU A 86 20.86 11.10 -35.27
CA LEU A 86 22.14 10.43 -35.10
C LEU A 86 23.10 11.28 -34.25
N ASN A 87 23.84 10.63 -33.34
CA ASN A 87 24.79 11.26 -32.42
C ASN A 87 24.18 12.34 -31.50
N SER A 88 22.87 12.32 -31.30
CA SER A 88 22.18 13.24 -30.38
C SER A 88 21.69 12.49 -29.14
N GLN A 89 21.83 13.13 -27.98
CA GLN A 89 21.21 12.63 -26.75
C GLN A 89 19.69 12.84 -26.83
N PHE A 90 18.94 11.89 -26.31
CA PHE A 90 17.50 12.01 -26.09
C PHE A 90 17.16 11.52 -24.69
N GLU A 91 16.01 11.96 -24.18
CA GLU A 91 15.54 11.59 -22.85
C GLU A 91 14.50 10.47 -22.94
N VAL A 92 14.61 9.50 -22.03
CA VAL A 92 13.58 8.50 -21.78
C VAL A 92 12.92 8.85 -20.46
N LYS A 93 11.60 9.05 -20.45
CA LYS A 93 10.86 9.30 -19.21
C LYS A 93 10.27 7.99 -18.71
N VAL A 94 10.45 7.71 -17.44
CA VAL A 94 9.90 6.53 -16.77
C VAL A 94 8.80 7.00 -15.83
N LYS A 95 7.60 6.45 -15.97
CA LYS A 95 6.46 6.78 -15.10
C LYS A 95 6.32 5.72 -14.03
N LEU A 96 6.51 6.13 -12.77
CA LEU A 96 6.36 5.30 -11.58
C LEU A 96 5.26 5.89 -10.69
N ARG A 97 4.59 5.05 -9.90
CA ARG A 97 3.71 5.47 -8.81
C ARG A 97 4.10 4.71 -7.56
N ASN A 98 4.44 5.43 -6.49
CA ASN A 98 4.52 4.83 -5.15
C ASN A 98 3.22 5.14 -4.43
N SER A 99 2.39 4.13 -4.16
CA SER A 99 1.17 4.30 -3.34
C SER A 99 1.42 4.11 -1.85
N GLY A 100 2.66 3.77 -1.46
CA GLY A 100 3.02 3.47 -0.09
C GLY A 100 3.32 4.72 0.72
N ASP A 101 3.24 4.56 2.04
CA ASP A 101 3.47 5.63 3.00
C ASP A 101 4.97 5.90 3.27
N ARG A 102 5.87 5.22 2.54
CA ARG A 102 7.32 5.32 2.69
C ARG A 102 7.97 5.76 1.39
N GLU A 103 8.99 6.60 1.50
CA GLU A 103 9.89 6.86 0.38
C GLU A 103 10.68 5.59 0.07
N GLU A 104 10.64 5.18 -1.19
CA GLU A 104 11.35 4.00 -1.68
C GLU A 104 12.17 4.37 -2.92
N SER A 105 13.16 3.56 -3.27
CA SER A 105 14.00 3.77 -4.46
C SER A 105 13.95 2.55 -5.37
N VAL A 106 13.70 2.77 -6.66
CA VAL A 106 13.66 1.70 -7.67
C VAL A 106 14.86 1.76 -8.57
N ARG A 107 15.47 0.62 -8.85
CA ARG A 107 16.43 0.49 -9.94
C ARG A 107 15.72 0.21 -11.25
N VAL A 108 15.81 1.13 -12.20
CA VAL A 108 15.32 0.94 -13.56
C VAL A 108 16.47 0.46 -14.44
N LYS A 109 16.26 -0.66 -15.13
CA LYS A 109 17.19 -1.22 -16.12
C LYS A 109 16.59 -1.11 -17.51
N ILE A 110 17.25 -0.36 -18.39
CA ILE A 110 16.89 -0.24 -19.80
C ILE A 110 17.87 -1.10 -20.59
N VAL A 111 17.34 -2.06 -21.35
CA VAL A 111 18.12 -2.88 -22.28
C VAL A 111 17.71 -2.49 -23.69
N ALA A 112 18.66 -1.99 -24.47
CA ALA A 112 18.46 -1.68 -25.88
C ALA A 112 19.25 -2.67 -26.73
N ASP A 113 18.63 -3.11 -27.82
CA ASP A 113 19.26 -3.95 -28.83
C ASP A 113 19.98 -3.05 -29.86
N TRP A 114 21.26 -3.30 -30.08
CA TRP A 114 22.10 -2.55 -31.02
C TRP A 114 22.68 -3.52 -32.05
N ALA A 115 23.09 -2.98 -33.21
CA ALA A 115 23.69 -3.80 -34.27
C ALA A 115 24.96 -4.57 -33.84
N ASP A 116 25.63 -4.14 -32.76
CA ASP A 116 26.79 -4.79 -32.14
C ASP A 116 26.44 -5.64 -30.89
N GLY A 117 25.15 -5.83 -30.59
CA GLY A 117 24.64 -6.59 -29.46
C GLY A 117 23.88 -5.74 -28.43
N ASN A 118 23.35 -6.39 -27.39
CA ASN A 118 22.57 -5.70 -26.36
C ASN A 118 23.46 -4.76 -25.52
N LYS A 119 22.99 -3.53 -25.30
CA LYS A 119 23.58 -2.59 -24.34
C LYS A 119 22.62 -2.33 -23.19
N GLU A 120 23.17 -2.32 -21.98
CA GLU A 120 22.40 -2.13 -20.75
C GLU A 120 22.75 -0.79 -20.10
N ILE A 121 21.72 -0.06 -19.68
CA ILE A 121 21.85 1.16 -18.89
C ILE A 121 20.97 0.99 -17.64
N SER A 122 21.55 1.16 -16.45
CA SER A 122 20.79 1.11 -15.19
C SER A 122 20.89 2.41 -14.43
N THR A 123 19.77 2.91 -13.91
CA THR A 123 19.71 4.08 -13.02
C THR A 123 18.81 3.82 -11.82
N VAL A 124 19.02 4.54 -10.73
CA VAL A 124 18.18 4.47 -9.52
C VAL A 124 17.30 5.72 -9.50
N ILE A 125 15.99 5.52 -9.38
CA ILE A 125 14.99 6.59 -9.33
C ILE A 125 14.32 6.54 -7.95
N PRO A 126 14.34 7.64 -7.17
CA PRO A 126 13.54 7.73 -5.95
C PRO A 126 12.05 7.81 -6.33
N ALA A 127 11.24 6.93 -5.77
CA ALA A 127 9.79 6.92 -5.89
C ALA A 127 9.21 7.67 -4.68
N GLY A 128 9.39 8.99 -4.68
CA GLY A 128 8.95 9.89 -3.62
C GLY A 128 9.11 11.32 -4.13
N GLY A 129 8.00 12.03 -4.29
CA GLY A 129 8.01 13.35 -4.91
C GLY A 129 8.52 14.42 -3.97
N ASN A 130 9.66 15.02 -4.32
CA ASN A 130 9.81 16.45 -4.21
C ASN A 130 10.61 16.95 -5.43
N GLU A 131 9.98 17.82 -6.22
CA GLU A 131 10.67 18.70 -7.15
C GLU A 131 11.56 19.64 -6.32
N GLU A 132 12.82 19.26 -6.07
CA GLU A 132 13.84 20.29 -5.89
C GLU A 132 14.15 20.87 -7.27
N ARG A 133 13.52 22.01 -7.54
CA ARG A 133 13.97 22.98 -8.53
C ARG A 133 15.47 23.20 -8.38
N LEU A 134 16.26 22.72 -9.33
CA LEU A 134 17.55 23.34 -9.64
C LEU A 134 17.27 24.53 -10.57
N GLU A 135 16.75 25.62 -10.00
CA GLU A 135 16.92 26.94 -10.60
C GLU A 135 18.33 27.43 -10.27
N GLY A 136 19.13 27.69 -11.31
CA GLY A 136 20.25 28.63 -11.29
C GLY A 136 21.59 28.08 -10.82
N ASP A 137 22.50 27.85 -11.77
CA ASP A 137 23.61 28.80 -11.96
C ASP A 137 24.32 28.53 -13.29
N SER A 138 24.38 29.54 -14.14
CA SER A 138 25.27 29.58 -15.31
C SER A 138 26.20 30.77 -15.10
N PRO A 139 27.52 30.58 -15.01
CA PRO A 139 28.47 31.62 -15.41
C PRO A 139 28.63 31.67 -16.93
#